data_AF-A0A0U1QLZ3-F1
#
_entry.id   AF-A0A0U1QLZ3-F1
#
_cell.length_a   1.000
_cell.length_b   1.000
_cell.length_c   1.000
_cell.angle_alpha   90.00
_cell.angle_beta   90.00
_cell.angle_gamma   90.00
#
_symmetry.space_group_name_H-M   'P 1'
#
loop_
_entity.id
_entity.type
_entity.pdbx_description
1 polymer ?
#
loop_
_entity_poly.entity_id
_entity_poly.type
_entity_poly.pdbx_seq_one_letter_code
_entity_poly.pdbx_strand_id
1 'polypeptide(L)'
;MSRDDRLILVDWEDPELPIKKQSELLSLNRSSLYYKPVLPSPREIMIKHRLDELYTKYPFYGSRRMTYLLNQEGVMINRKAVQRHMREMGIQGIH
;
A
#
# COMPACT_ATOMS: atom_id res chain seq x y z
N MET A 1 22.97 9.81 9.41
CA MET A 1 21.75 9.26 10.04
C MET A 1 20.72 8.96 8.98
N SER A 2 20.09 7.79 9.06
CA SER A 2 18.95 7.42 8.21
C SER A 2 17.72 8.28 8.55
N ARG A 3 16.64 8.16 7.77
CA ARG A 3 15.36 8.78 8.14
C ARG A 3 14.80 8.15 9.42
N ASP A 4 14.95 6.83 9.56
CA ASP A 4 14.39 6.09 10.68
C ASP A 4 15.12 6.42 11.98
N ASP A 5 16.44 6.63 11.92
CA ASP A 5 17.23 7.09 13.08
C ASP A 5 16.73 8.46 13.57
N ARG A 6 16.36 9.35 12.63
CA ARG A 6 15.86 10.69 12.97
C ARG A 6 14.43 10.66 13.51
N LEU A 7 13.61 9.68 13.11
CA LEU A 7 12.26 9.52 13.68
C LEU A 7 12.30 9.14 15.15
N ILE A 8 13.29 8.34 15.56
CA ILE A 8 13.47 7.91 16.96
C ILE A 8 13.83 9.11 17.86
N LEU A 9 14.43 10.16 17.29
CA LEU A 9 14.79 11.39 18.03
C LEU A 9 13.60 12.35 18.26
N VAL A 10 12.43 12.08 17.70
CA VAL A 10 11.25 12.94 17.91
C VAL A 10 10.67 12.67 19.30
N ASP A 11 10.65 13.68 20.14
CA ASP A 11 10.03 13.66 21.46
C ASP A 11 8.64 14.32 21.40
N TRP A 12 7.59 13.55 21.66
CA TRP A 12 6.21 14.05 21.61
C TRP A 12 5.77 14.77 22.89
N GLU A 13 6.52 14.61 23.99
CA GLU A 13 6.17 15.12 25.31
C GLU A 13 7.05 16.30 25.73
N ASP A 14 8.05 16.68 24.91
CA ASP A 14 8.93 17.83 25.15
C ASP A 14 8.12 19.15 25.23
N PRO A 15 8.08 19.81 26.41
CA PRO A 15 7.31 21.04 26.62
C PRO A 15 8.01 22.29 26.03
N GLU A 16 9.32 22.24 25.78
CA GLU A 16 10.12 23.37 25.33
C GLU A 16 10.35 23.36 23.80
N LEU A 17 10.32 22.18 23.19
CA LEU A 17 10.61 22.00 21.77
C LEU A 17 9.40 21.41 21.01
N PRO A 18 8.52 22.25 20.43
CA PRO A 18 7.36 21.75 19.67
C PRO A 18 7.76 20.86 18.49
N ILE A 19 6.90 19.89 18.15
CA ILE A 19 7.07 18.98 16.99
C ILE A 19 7.43 19.70 15.69
N LYS A 20 6.91 20.91 15.47
CA LYS A 20 7.28 21.73 14.32
C LYS A 20 8.79 22.01 14.28
N LYS A 21 9.34 22.49 15.39
CA LYS A 21 10.76 22.86 15.51
C LYS A 21 11.65 21.62 15.48
N GLN A 22 11.24 20.53 16.14
CA GLN A 22 11.93 19.23 16.03
C GLN A 22 11.98 18.72 14.58
N SER A 23 10.85 18.79 13.86
CA SER A 23 10.79 18.35 12.46
C SER A 23 11.68 19.18 11.54
N GLU A 24 11.80 20.49 11.78
CA GLU A 24 12.70 21.38 11.05
C GLU A 24 14.18 21.03 11.34
N LEU A 25 14.55 20.88 12.62
CA LEU A 25 15.91 20.53 13.04
C LEU A 25 16.35 19.15 12.51
N LEU A 26 15.43 18.18 12.53
CA LEU A 26 15.68 16.82 12.05
C LEU A 26 15.51 16.68 10.53
N SER A 27 15.18 17.76 9.81
CA SER A 27 14.88 17.70 8.37
C SER A 27 13.84 16.63 8.01
N LEU A 28 12.76 16.56 8.80
CA LEU A 28 11.63 15.66 8.65
C LEU A 28 10.39 16.42 8.16
N ASN A 29 9.58 15.79 7.32
CA ASN A 29 8.27 16.35 6.98
C ASN A 29 7.32 16.16 8.17
N ARG A 30 6.91 17.28 8.78
CA ARG A 30 5.98 17.29 9.92
C ARG A 30 4.72 16.47 9.67
N SER A 31 4.08 16.60 8.51
CA SER A 31 2.84 15.87 8.19
C SER A 31 3.05 14.36 8.18
N SER A 32 4.24 13.90 7.80
CA SER A 32 4.58 12.47 7.82
C SER A 32 4.75 11.89 9.23
N LEU A 33 5.01 12.73 10.23
CA LEU A 33 5.14 12.30 11.63
C LEU A 33 3.80 11.88 12.22
N TYR A 34 2.71 12.51 11.78
CA TYR A 34 1.36 12.19 12.23
C TYR A 34 0.71 11.05 11.43
N TYR A 35 1.32 10.65 10.32
CA TYR A 35 0.77 9.59 9.48
C TYR A 35 0.87 8.24 10.20
N LYS A 36 -0.29 7.63 10.46
CA LYS A 36 -0.38 6.26 10.93
C LYS A 36 -0.66 5.35 9.73
N PRO A 37 0.19 4.35 9.44
CA PRO A 37 -0.10 3.38 8.39
C PRO A 37 -1.47 2.74 8.62
N VAL A 38 -2.30 2.75 7.59
CA VAL A 38 -3.62 2.11 7.64
C VAL A 38 -3.46 0.68 7.14
N LEU A 39 -3.96 -0.29 7.92
CA LEU A 39 -3.97 -1.68 7.50
C LEU A 39 -4.87 -1.87 6.26
N PRO A 40 -4.55 -2.84 5.39
CA PRO A 40 -5.40 -3.16 4.25
C PRO A 40 -6.82 -3.50 4.70
N SER A 41 -7.82 -3.02 3.96
CA SER A 41 -9.21 -3.37 4.24
C SER A 41 -9.48 -4.87 4.00
N PRO A 42 -10.46 -5.49 4.68
CA PRO A 42 -10.83 -6.89 4.42
C PRO A 42 -11.17 -7.15 2.94
N ARG A 43 -11.80 -6.18 2.26
CA ARG A 43 -12.10 -6.26 0.84
C ARG A 43 -10.83 -6.31 -0.01
N GLU A 44 -9.83 -5.51 0.34
CA GLU A 44 -8.53 -5.52 -0.37
C GLU A 44 -7.82 -6.86 -0.19
N ILE A 45 -7.82 -7.40 1.04
CA ILE A 45 -7.23 -8.70 1.35
C ILE A 45 -7.92 -9.80 0.52
N MET A 46 -9.25 -9.82 0.49
CA MET A 46 -10.03 -10.77 -0.32
C MET A 46 -9.69 -10.66 -1.82
N ILE A 47 -9.58 -9.44 -2.36
CA ILE A 47 -9.19 -9.23 -3.77
C ILE A 47 -7.80 -9.80 -4.04
N LYS A 48 -6.83 -9.55 -3.15
CA LYS A 48 -5.45 -10.02 -3.30
C LYS A 48 -5.36 -11.55 -3.25
N HIS A 49 -6.06 -12.20 -2.32
CA HIS A 49 -6.15 -13.67 -2.29
C HIS A 49 -6.77 -14.22 -3.57
N ARG A 50 -7.87 -13.62 -4.05
CA ARG A 50 -8.51 -14.12 -5.26
C ARG A 50 -7.65 -13.92 -6.51
N LEU A 51 -6.91 -12.81 -6.58
CA LEU A 51 -5.93 -12.59 -7.65
C LEU A 51 -4.81 -13.62 -7.62
N ASP A 52 -4.31 -13.97 -6.44
CA ASP A 52 -3.27 -15.00 -6.27
C ASP A 52 -3.75 -16.38 -6.77
N GLU A 53 -4.96 -16.78 -6.40
CA GLU A 53 -5.58 -18.02 -6.87
C GLU A 53 -5.77 -18.04 -8.39
N LEU A 54 -6.30 -16.95 -8.97
CA LEU A 54 -6.52 -16.84 -10.41
C LEU A 54 -5.19 -16.81 -11.18
N TYR A 55 -4.16 -16.17 -10.64
CA TYR A 55 -2.83 -16.11 -11.25
C TYR A 55 -2.14 -17.47 -11.22
N THR A 56 -2.22 -18.18 -10.09
CA THR A 56 -1.72 -19.56 -9.96
C THR A 56 -2.37 -20.49 -10.98
N LYS A 57 -3.67 -20.33 -11.22
CA LYS A 57 -4.42 -21.13 -12.20
C LYS A 57 -4.17 -20.71 -13.66
N TYR A 58 -3.99 -19.41 -13.90
CA TYR A 58 -3.89 -18.82 -15.23
C TYR A 58 -2.78 -17.76 -15.29
N PRO A 59 -1.49 -18.16 -15.27
CA PRO A 59 -0.37 -17.22 -15.14
C PRO A 59 -0.17 -16.30 -16.36
N PHE A 60 -0.77 -16.65 -17.50
CA PHE A 60 -0.78 -15.85 -18.73
C PHE A 60 -1.89 -14.78 -18.76
N TYR A 61 -2.79 -14.75 -17.77
CA TYR A 61 -3.83 -13.73 -17.71
C TYR A 61 -3.29 -12.40 -17.18
N GLY A 62 -3.23 -11.42 -18.07
CA GLY A 62 -3.01 -10.03 -17.70
C GLY A 62 -4.23 -9.37 -17.04
N SER A 63 -4.06 -8.13 -16.59
CA SER A 63 -5.04 -7.38 -15.81
C SER A 63 -6.44 -7.32 -16.44
N ARG A 64 -6.55 -7.34 -17.79
CA ARG A 64 -7.85 -7.30 -18.49
C ARG A 64 -8.69 -8.54 -18.19
N ARG A 65 -8.09 -9.73 -18.34
CA ARG A 65 -8.77 -11.01 -18.07
C ARG A 65 -9.05 -11.18 -16.59
N MET A 66 -8.09 -10.83 -15.72
CA MET A 66 -8.30 -10.84 -14.27
C MET A 66 -9.48 -9.95 -13.83
N THR A 67 -9.58 -8.74 -14.38
CA THR A 67 -10.71 -7.83 -14.10
C THR A 67 -12.04 -8.45 -14.49
N TYR A 68 -12.11 -9.09 -15.67
CA TYR A 68 -13.32 -9.75 -16.13
C TYR A 68 -13.75 -10.88 -15.20
N LEU A 69 -12.82 -11.76 -14.80
CA LEU A 69 -13.11 -12.89 -13.91
C LEU A 69 -13.60 -12.42 -12.52
N LEU A 70 -12.90 -11.46 -11.91
CA LEU A 70 -13.33 -10.89 -10.62
C LEU A 70 -14.71 -10.25 -10.70
N ASN A 71 -15.05 -9.60 -11.82
CA ASN A 71 -16.38 -9.00 -11.98
C ASN A 71 -17.48 -10.03 -12.28
N GLN A 72 -17.16 -11.16 -12.93
CA GLN A 72 -18.08 -12.29 -13.05
C GLN A 72 -18.41 -12.89 -11.67
N GLU A 73 -17.47 -12.80 -10.72
CA GLU A 73 -17.64 -13.23 -9.33
C GLU A 73 -18.30 -12.16 -8.43
N GLY A 74 -18.75 -11.03 -8.99
CA GLY A 74 -19.47 -9.99 -8.26
C GLY A 74 -18.59 -9.00 -7.48
N VAL A 75 -17.26 -9.03 -7.65
CA VAL A 75 -16.33 -8.15 -6.90
C VAL A 75 -16.52 -6.67 -7.23
N MET A 76 -16.97 -6.34 -8.46
CA MET A 76 -17.15 -4.96 -8.96
C MET A 76 -15.88 -4.11 -8.78
N ILE A 77 -14.82 -4.49 -9.49
CA ILE A 77 -13.52 -3.84 -9.49
C ILE A 77 -13.15 -3.31 -10.88
N ASN A 78 -12.50 -2.14 -10.91
CA ASN A 78 -11.99 -1.57 -12.14
C ASN A 78 -10.60 -2.10 -12.48
N ARG A 79 -10.22 -2.00 -13.76
CA ARG A 79 -8.92 -2.51 -14.25
C ARG A 79 -7.72 -1.84 -13.58
N LYS A 80 -7.80 -0.54 -13.25
CA LYS A 80 -6.68 0.20 -12.63
C LYS A 80 -6.37 -0.34 -11.22
N ALA A 81 -7.40 -0.69 -10.46
CA ALA A 81 -7.27 -1.31 -9.15
C ALA A 81 -6.64 -2.71 -9.26
N VAL A 82 -7.08 -3.53 -10.22
CA VAL A 82 -6.46 -4.83 -10.50
C VAL A 82 -4.98 -4.69 -10.86
N GLN A 83 -4.64 -3.76 -11.76
CA GLN A 83 -3.24 -3.49 -12.13
C GLN A 83 -2.38 -3.08 -10.92
N ARG A 84 -2.92 -2.21 -10.06
CA ARG A 84 -2.24 -1.80 -8.82
C ARG A 84 -1.97 -3.01 -7.93
N HIS A 85 -2.97 -3.84 -7.66
CA HIS A 85 -2.80 -5.02 -6.80
C HIS A 85 -1.84 -6.05 -7.40
N MET A 86 -1.92 -6.31 -8.70
CA MET A 86 -0.95 -7.18 -9.38
C MET A 86 0.48 -6.65 -9.23
N ARG A 87 0.70 -5.33 -9.38
CA ARG A 87 2.02 -4.70 -9.18
C ARG A 87 2.50 -4.78 -7.73
N GLU A 88 1.63 -4.52 -6.76
CA GLU A 88 1.94 -4.65 -5.33
C GLU A 88 2.34 -6.09 -4.96
N MET A 89 1.72 -7.08 -5.60
CA MET A 89 2.00 -8.51 -5.41
C MET A 89 3.18 -9.01 -6.25
N GLY A 90 3.74 -8.19 -7.15
CA GLY A 90 4.83 -8.61 -8.05
C GLY A 90 4.41 -9.60 -9.15
N ILE A 91 3.12 -9.73 -9.44
CA ILE A 91 2.60 -10.63 -10.48
C ILE A 91 2.27 -9.88 -11.77
N GLN A 92 2.57 -10.50 -12.90
CA GLN A 92 2.24 -9.98 -14.23
C GLN A 92 1.85 -11.11 -15.17
N GLY A 93 0.95 -10.84 -16.10
CA GLY A 93 0.59 -11.83 -17.13
C GLY A 93 1.82 -12.19 -17.95
N ILE A 94 2.12 -13.48 -18.04
CA ILE A 94 3.20 -13.98 -18.89
C ILE A 94 2.75 -13.81 -20.35
N HIS A 95 3.57 -13.12 -21.14
CA HIS A 95 3.39 -12.90 -22.58
C HIS A 95 4.61 -13.42 -23.34
#